data_AF-A0A4Z0PZB4-F1
#
_entry.id   AF-A0A4Z0PZB4-F1
#
_cell.length_a   1.000
_cell.length_b   1.000
_cell.length_c   1.000
_cell.angle_alpha   90.00
_cell.angle_beta   90.00
_cell.angle_gamma   90.00
#
_symmetry.space_group_name_H-M   'P 1'
#
loop_
_entity.id
_entity.type
_entity.pdbx_description
1 polymer ?
#
loop_
_entity_poly.entity_id
_entity_poly.type
_entity_poly.pdbx_seq_one_letter_code
_entity_poly.pdbx_strand_id
1 'polypeptide(L)'
;MHTTPAPKQPQISSCQWLNSVTPCPQWLGYPTRLSLPINLDWSADSALPEIGSRVHIHMNGFGPAVVRAYFHADGYLGVICQPDEMPDWYQKQAPGVTLGHFFGRELEPRRPHPPQQPAQLVPNC
;
A
#
# COMPACT_ATOMS: atom_id res chain seq x y z
N MET A 1 -5.67 -16.21 -34.82
CA MET A 1 -5.77 -15.49 -33.54
C MET A 1 -4.57 -15.90 -32.70
N HIS A 2 -3.55 -15.04 -32.60
CA HIS A 2 -2.32 -15.35 -31.85
C HIS A 2 -2.44 -14.77 -30.44
N THR A 3 -2.54 -15.63 -29.43
CA THR A 3 -2.47 -15.25 -28.03
C THR A 3 -1.00 -15.21 -27.60
N THR A 4 -0.51 -14.03 -27.22
CA THR A 4 0.82 -13.88 -26.63
C THR A 4 0.82 -14.50 -25.23
N PRO A 5 1.77 -15.40 -24.89
CA PRO A 5 1.84 -15.95 -23.55
C PRO A 5 2.27 -14.87 -22.54
N ALA A 6 1.65 -14.88 -21.36
CA ALA A 6 2.01 -13.98 -20.25
C ALA A 6 3.50 -14.15 -19.90
N PRO A 7 4.24 -13.06 -19.61
CA PRO A 7 5.66 -13.14 -19.30
C PRO A 7 5.88 -13.99 -18.04
N LYS A 8 6.60 -15.11 -18.19
CA LYS A 8 7.05 -15.93 -17.07
C LYS A 8 8.05 -15.13 -16.23
N GLN A 9 7.77 -15.02 -14.93
CA GLN A 9 8.66 -14.40 -13.96
C GLN A 9 10.01 -15.14 -13.93
N PRO A 10 11.16 -14.43 -13.98
CA PRO A 10 12.46 -15.06 -13.86
C PRO A 10 12.65 -15.58 -12.43
N GLN A 11 13.06 -16.85 -12.30
CA GLN A 11 13.51 -17.40 -11.02
C GLN A 11 14.95 -16.97 -10.78
N ILE A 12 15.17 -16.13 -9.75
CA ILE A 12 16.51 -15.72 -9.33
C ILE A 12 16.85 -16.48 -8.04
N SER A 13 17.97 -17.21 -8.05
CA SER A 13 18.52 -17.87 -6.87
C SER A 13 19.11 -16.85 -5.89
N SER A 14 18.84 -17.05 -4.60
CA SER A 14 19.17 -16.14 -3.49
C SER A 14 20.66 -15.81 -3.33
N CYS A 15 21.58 -16.53 -3.98
CA CYS A 15 23.02 -16.32 -3.84
C CYS A 15 23.60 -15.24 -4.79
N GLN A 16 22.83 -14.67 -5.71
CA GLN A 16 23.37 -13.79 -6.76
C GLN A 16 23.55 -12.32 -6.33
N TRP A 17 23.16 -11.96 -5.10
CA TRP A 17 23.09 -10.58 -4.63
C TRP A 17 24.27 -10.09 -3.79
N LEU A 18 25.33 -10.90 -3.59
CA LEU A 18 26.33 -10.54 -2.59
C LEU A 18 27.44 -9.58 -3.06
N ASN A 19 27.68 -9.36 -4.37
CA ASN A 19 28.86 -8.57 -4.78
C ASN A 19 28.79 -7.83 -6.14
N SER A 20 27.63 -7.61 -6.77
CA SER A 20 27.58 -6.94 -8.08
C SER A 20 27.13 -5.48 -7.96
N VAL A 21 28.07 -4.55 -8.17
CA VAL A 21 27.80 -3.13 -8.51
C VAL A 21 27.23 -3.09 -9.92
N THR A 22 25.98 -3.52 -10.06
CA THR A 22 25.21 -3.39 -11.29
C THR A 22 24.23 -2.25 -11.07
N PRO A 23 24.04 -1.33 -12.03
CA PRO A 23 22.99 -0.32 -11.94
C PRO A 23 21.67 -1.02 -11.62
N CYS A 24 20.93 -0.47 -10.65
CA CYS A 24 19.65 -1.00 -10.20
C CYS A 24 18.85 -1.47 -11.42
N PRO A 25 18.42 -2.76 -11.48
CA PRO A 25 17.67 -3.23 -12.62
C PRO A 25 16.46 -2.33 -12.80
N GLN A 26 16.22 -1.90 -14.02
CA GLN A 26 15.06 -1.13 -14.42
C GLN A 26 13.81 -1.84 -13.89
N TRP A 27 13.26 -1.30 -12.80
CA TRP A 27 12.13 -1.81 -11.98
C TRP A 27 11.63 -3.20 -12.38
N LEU A 28 12.28 -4.25 -11.85
CA LEU A 28 11.91 -5.65 -12.10
C LEU A 28 10.81 -6.09 -11.12
N GLY A 29 9.64 -5.47 -11.26
CA GLY A 29 8.45 -5.81 -10.48
C GLY A 29 8.30 -5.08 -9.14
N TYR A 30 7.17 -5.31 -8.52
CA TYR A 30 6.77 -4.71 -7.26
C TYR A 30 7.40 -5.45 -6.06
N PRO A 31 7.90 -4.76 -5.03
CA PRO A 31 8.37 -5.41 -3.81
C PRO A 31 7.30 -6.35 -3.24
N THR A 32 7.69 -7.60 -3.03
CA THR A 32 6.85 -8.65 -2.43
C THR A 32 7.09 -8.71 -0.93
N ARG A 33 6.22 -9.39 -0.17
CA ARG A 33 6.38 -9.49 1.28
C ARG A 33 7.72 -10.12 1.70
N LEU A 34 8.26 -11.01 0.85
CA LEU A 34 9.54 -11.71 1.06
C LEU A 34 10.77 -10.81 0.93
N SER A 35 10.65 -9.66 0.24
CA SER A 35 11.73 -8.68 0.11
C SER A 35 11.75 -7.64 1.24
N LEU A 36 10.81 -7.71 2.19
CA LEU A 36 10.67 -6.76 3.28
C LEU A 36 11.16 -7.34 4.62
N PRO A 37 11.59 -6.50 5.58
CA PRO A 37 11.90 -6.95 6.93
C PRO A 37 10.80 -7.82 7.53
N ILE A 38 11.19 -8.84 8.28
CA ILE A 38 10.25 -9.83 8.84
C ILE A 38 9.39 -9.17 9.95
N ASN A 39 9.99 -8.29 10.75
CA ASN A 39 9.40 -7.63 11.90
C ASN A 39 8.76 -6.29 11.52
N LEU A 40 7.77 -6.31 10.62
CA LEU A 40 6.98 -5.12 10.29
C LEU A 40 5.58 -5.25 10.85
N ASP A 41 5.12 -4.16 11.46
CA ASP A 41 3.77 -4.08 12.03
C ASP A 41 2.76 -3.73 10.94
N TRP A 42 1.71 -4.54 10.84
CA TRP A 42 0.55 -4.21 10.03
C TRP A 42 -0.45 -3.41 10.86
N SER A 43 -0.84 -2.24 10.36
CA SER A 43 -1.63 -1.29 11.16
C SER A 43 -3.14 -1.55 11.14
N ALA A 44 -3.64 -2.45 10.29
CA ALA A 44 -5.06 -2.82 10.28
C ALA A 44 -5.37 -3.95 11.27
N ASP A 45 -6.62 -4.03 11.70
CA ASP A 45 -7.18 -5.19 12.41
C ASP A 45 -7.50 -6.33 11.41
N SER A 46 -7.77 -5.96 10.15
CA SER A 46 -7.99 -6.88 9.03
C SER A 46 -6.70 -7.56 8.57
N ALA A 47 -6.85 -8.73 7.93
CA ALA A 47 -5.72 -9.46 7.36
C ALA A 47 -5.01 -8.63 6.27
N LEU A 48 -3.68 -8.81 6.18
CA LEU A 48 -2.87 -8.19 5.12
C LEU A 48 -3.37 -8.69 3.74
N PRO A 49 -3.82 -7.79 2.84
CA PRO A 49 -4.32 -8.20 1.53
C PRO A 49 -3.19 -8.69 0.61
N GLU A 50 -3.48 -9.67 -0.24
CA GLU A 50 -2.53 -10.22 -1.21
C GLU A 50 -2.35 -9.29 -2.42
N ILE A 51 -1.18 -9.31 -3.08
CA ILE A 51 -0.98 -8.61 -4.36
C ILE A 51 -2.00 -9.13 -5.38
N GLY A 52 -2.68 -8.21 -6.07
CA GLY A 52 -3.77 -8.51 -7.00
C GLY A 52 -5.16 -8.51 -6.34
N SER A 53 -5.24 -8.47 -5.02
CA SER A 53 -6.52 -8.39 -4.31
C SER A 53 -7.20 -7.04 -4.49
N ARG A 54 -8.53 -7.06 -4.48
CA ARG A 54 -9.37 -5.85 -4.47
C ARG A 54 -9.52 -5.34 -3.04
N VAL A 55 -9.24 -4.06 -2.86
CA VAL A 55 -9.36 -3.36 -1.57
C VAL A 55 -10.14 -2.07 -1.77
N HIS A 56 -10.65 -1.50 -0.69
CA HIS A 56 -11.30 -0.19 -0.71
C HIS A 56 -10.49 0.76 0.16
N ILE A 57 -10.00 1.86 -0.41
CA ILE A 57 -9.25 2.88 0.30
C ILE A 57 -10.25 3.94 0.77
N HIS A 58 -10.45 4.00 2.08
CA HIS A 58 -11.39 4.94 2.70
C HIS A 58 -10.77 6.32 2.96
N MET A 59 -9.45 6.41 2.95
CA MET A 59 -8.74 7.68 3.09
C MET A 59 -8.98 8.57 1.87
N ASN A 60 -9.31 9.85 2.13
CA ASN A 60 -9.35 10.94 1.14
C ASN A 60 -10.14 10.66 -0.15
N GLY A 61 -11.08 9.72 -0.13
CA GLY A 61 -11.95 9.41 -1.26
C GLY A 61 -11.29 8.67 -2.42
N PHE A 62 -10.21 7.90 -2.19
CA PHE A 62 -9.58 7.08 -3.25
C PHE A 62 -10.47 5.92 -3.73
N GLY A 63 -11.30 5.34 -2.85
CA GLY A 63 -12.29 4.35 -3.25
C GLY A 63 -11.70 2.98 -3.61
N PRO A 64 -12.34 2.22 -4.52
CA PRO A 64 -11.90 0.87 -4.87
C PRO A 64 -10.55 0.86 -5.59
N ALA A 65 -9.69 -0.08 -5.21
CA ALA A 65 -8.32 -0.19 -5.71
C ALA A 65 -7.85 -1.64 -5.80
N VAL A 66 -6.72 -1.85 -6.48
CA VAL A 66 -6.03 -3.14 -6.59
C VAL A 66 -4.65 -3.04 -5.93
N VAL A 67 -4.30 -4.00 -5.07
CA VAL A 67 -2.97 -4.08 -4.47
C VAL A 67 -1.95 -4.48 -5.55
N ARG A 68 -0.88 -3.70 -5.68
CA ARG A 68 0.21 -3.93 -6.65
C ARG A 68 1.52 -4.33 -5.97
N ALA A 69 1.81 -3.79 -4.78
CA ALA A 69 3.06 -4.03 -4.06
C ALA A 69 2.88 -3.94 -2.55
N TYR A 70 3.94 -4.28 -1.82
CA TYR A 70 4.12 -3.89 -0.43
C TYR A 70 5.26 -2.90 -0.28
N PHE A 71 5.16 -1.99 0.68
CA PHE A 71 6.26 -1.12 1.08
C PHE A 71 6.39 -1.13 2.60
N HIS A 72 7.45 -0.55 3.13
CA HIS A 72 7.58 -0.34 4.57
C HIS A 72 8.07 1.08 4.86
N ALA A 73 7.63 1.63 5.98
CA ALA A 73 8.11 2.90 6.50
C ALA A 73 8.02 2.89 8.02
N ASP A 74 9.09 3.33 8.69
CA ASP A 74 9.17 3.49 10.15
C ASP A 74 8.72 2.26 10.97
N GLY A 75 9.05 1.05 10.50
CA GLY A 75 8.69 -0.21 11.16
C GLY A 75 7.30 -0.75 10.81
N TYR A 76 6.52 -0.01 10.02
CA TYR A 76 5.20 -0.42 9.58
C TYR A 76 5.20 -0.98 8.15
N LEU A 77 4.35 -1.97 7.93
CA LEU A 77 4.04 -2.54 6.63
C LEU A 77 2.91 -1.74 5.98
N GLY A 78 3.09 -1.40 4.71
CA GLY A 78 2.08 -0.76 3.87
C GLY A 78 1.91 -1.47 2.53
N VAL A 79 0.86 -1.09 1.82
CA VAL A 79 0.49 -1.58 0.49
C VAL A 79 0.53 -0.47 -0.54
N ILE A 80 1.06 -0.76 -1.73
CA ILE A 80 0.92 0.13 -2.88
C ILE A 80 -0.31 -0.32 -3.65
N CYS A 81 -1.28 0.57 -3.77
CA CYS A 81 -2.53 0.29 -4.45
C CYS A 81 -2.69 1.17 -5.69
N GLN A 82 -3.35 0.62 -6.71
CA GLN A 82 -3.81 1.33 -7.89
C GLN A 82 -5.33 1.55 -7.76
N PRO A 83 -5.79 2.78 -7.45
CA PRO A 83 -7.20 3.13 -7.49
C PRO A 83 -7.78 2.98 -8.90
N ASP A 84 -9.05 2.62 -8.99
CA ASP A 84 -9.75 2.54 -10.28
C ASP A 84 -9.88 3.94 -10.92
N GLU A 85 -10.15 4.94 -10.09
CA GLU A 85 -10.25 6.35 -10.46
C GLU A 85 -9.40 7.17 -9.49
N MET A 86 -8.45 7.94 -10.03
CA MET A 86 -7.62 8.81 -9.21
C MET A 86 -8.40 10.09 -8.86
N PRO A 87 -8.47 10.51 -7.59
CA PRO A 87 -9.16 11.75 -7.24
C PRO A 87 -8.52 12.98 -7.89
N ASP A 88 -9.34 13.90 -8.39
CA ASP A 88 -8.88 15.13 -9.06
C ASP A 88 -7.88 15.95 -8.24
N TRP A 89 -8.11 16.00 -6.91
CA TRP A 89 -7.23 16.72 -5.99
C TRP A 89 -5.82 16.12 -5.99
N TYR A 90 -5.71 14.80 -6.09
CA TYR A 90 -4.42 14.10 -6.11
C TYR A 90 -3.75 14.24 -7.46
N GLN A 91 -4.52 14.14 -8.56
CA GLN A 91 -4.00 14.36 -9.91
C GLN A 91 -3.38 15.75 -10.08
N LYS A 92 -3.95 16.77 -9.41
CA LYS A 92 -3.38 18.13 -9.40
C LYS A 92 -2.07 18.24 -8.62
N GLN A 93 -1.91 17.45 -7.55
CA GLN A 93 -0.70 17.47 -6.72
C GLN A 93 0.44 16.62 -7.32
N ALA A 94 0.09 15.49 -7.93
CA ALA A 94 1.02 14.51 -8.45
C ALA A 94 0.59 14.05 -9.85
N PRO A 95 0.75 14.92 -10.87
CA PRO A 95 0.31 14.61 -12.23
C PRO A 95 1.06 13.38 -12.77
N GLY A 96 0.32 12.44 -13.36
CA GLY A 96 0.86 11.20 -13.94
C GLY A 96 1.09 10.06 -12.95
N VAL A 97 0.87 10.28 -11.64
CA VAL A 97 0.95 9.20 -10.64
C VAL A 97 -0.36 8.42 -10.59
N THR A 98 -0.27 7.10 -10.72
CA THR A 98 -1.41 6.17 -10.73
C THR A 98 -1.41 5.19 -9.55
N LEU A 99 -0.40 5.28 -8.69
CA LEU A 99 -0.20 4.41 -7.53
C LEU A 99 -0.12 5.26 -6.27
N GLY A 100 -0.81 4.82 -5.22
CA GLY A 100 -0.72 5.42 -3.90
C GLY A 100 -0.11 4.46 -2.89
N HIS A 101 0.53 5.04 -1.87
CA HIS A 101 1.03 4.32 -0.71
C HIS A 101 -0.02 4.39 0.40
N PHE A 102 -0.44 3.23 0.90
CA PHE A 102 -1.49 3.14 1.91
C PHE A 102 -1.10 2.20 3.05
N PHE A 103 -1.45 2.58 4.26
CA PHE A 103 -1.31 1.70 5.43
C PHE A 103 -2.62 0.97 5.73
N GLY A 104 -2.53 -0.12 6.50
CA GLY A 104 -3.67 -0.96 6.82
C GLY A 104 -4.89 -0.23 7.38
N ARG A 105 -4.70 0.75 8.27
CA ARG A 105 -5.80 1.59 8.81
C ARG A 105 -6.60 2.33 7.74
N GLU A 106 -6.01 2.63 6.59
CA GLU A 106 -6.65 3.40 5.51
C GLU A 106 -7.53 2.53 4.62
N LEU A 107 -7.34 1.21 4.68
CA LEU A 107 -8.15 0.20 3.99
C LEU A 107 -9.38 -0.22 4.80
N GLU A 108 -9.49 0.23 6.05
CA GLU A 108 -10.63 -0.09 6.90
C GLU A 108 -11.68 1.01 6.84
N PRO A 109 -12.97 0.65 6.94
CA PRO A 109 -14.03 1.63 7.10
C PRO A 109 -13.72 2.54 8.29
N ARG A 110 -13.79 3.86 8.06
CA ARG A 110 -13.62 4.83 9.14
C ARG A 110 -14.63 4.52 10.23
N ARG A 111 -14.15 4.08 11.40
CA ARG A 111 -15.02 3.98 12.57
C ARG A 111 -15.51 5.40 12.90
N PRO A 112 -16.83 5.62 13.08
CA PRO A 112 -17.30 6.92 13.52
C PRO A 112 -16.59 7.26 14.83
N HIS A 113 -15.93 8.43 14.87
CA HIS A 113 -15.52 8.96 16.14
C HIS A 113 -16.81 9.27 16.93
N PRO A 114 -16.99 8.73 18.15
CA PRO A 114 -18.10 9.19 18.98
C PRO A 114 -17.97 10.72 19.12
N PRO A 115 -19.06 11.49 19.06
CA PRO A 115 -18.98 12.93 19.23
C PRO A 115 -18.19 13.22 20.50
N GLN A 116 -17.10 14.00 20.39
CA GLN A 116 -16.34 14.44 21.55
C GLN A 116 -17.33 15.15 22.48
N GLN A 117 -17.61 14.54 23.63
CA GLN A 117 -18.42 15.19 24.64
C GLN A 117 -17.71 16.50 25.00
N PRO A 118 -18.39 17.66 24.96
CA PRO A 118 -17.76 18.91 25.38
C PRO A 118 -17.23 18.70 26.79
N ALA A 119 -15.96 19.08 27.00
CA ALA A 119 -15.28 18.96 28.28
C ALA A 119 -16.24 19.43 29.39
N GLN A 120 -16.58 18.53 30.31
CA GLN A 120 -17.37 18.89 31.48
C GLN A 120 -16.62 20.01 32.19
N LEU A 121 -17.21 21.21 32.19
CA LEU A 121 -16.84 22.30 33.08
C LEU A 121 -16.96 21.75 34.50
N VAL A 122 -15.83 21.35 35.07
CA VAL A 122 -15.73 21.06 36.51
C VAL A 122 -15.99 22.37 37.24
N PRO A 123 -17.01 22.48 38.10
CA PRO A 123 -17.12 23.62 38.99
C PRO A 123 -15.97 23.53 39.99
N ASN A 124 -15.11 24.54 40.03
CA ASN A 124 -14.17 24.70 41.15
C ASN A 124 -14.99 24.87 42.44
N CYS A 125 -14.77 23.99 43.42
CA CYS A 125 -15.13 24.22 44.81
C CYS A 125 -13.96 24.88 45.54
#